data_AF-A0A925F9V2-F1
#
_entry.id   AF-A0A925F9V2-F1
#
_cell.length_a   1.000
_cell.length_b   1.000
_cell.length_c   1.000
_cell.angle_alpha   90.00
_cell.angle_beta   90.00
_cell.angle_gamma   90.00
#
_symmetry.space_group_name_H-M   'P 1'
#
loop_
_entity.id
_entity.type
_entity.pdbx_description
1 polymer ?
#
loop_
_entity_poly.entity_id
_entity_poly.type
_entity_poly.pdbx_seq_one_letter_code
_entity_poly.pdbx_strand_id
1 'polypeptide(L)'
;MTRLSTIDFTRGLVMVIMALDHVRDLMHTTALTQDPTDLDTTTLGLFLTRWITHLCAPTFVFLSGTSAYLSVKKGDDLTASRRFLRSRGLWLILLEFTLINFALWFDLQFRLLV
;
A
#
# COMPACT_ATOMS: atom_id res chain seq x y z
N MET A 1 -24.19 4.49 -6.26
CA MET A 1 -22.99 3.89 -6.86
C MET A 1 -23.10 2.38 -6.80
N THR A 2 -23.31 1.68 -7.91
CA THR A 2 -23.20 0.20 -7.91
C THR A 2 -21.72 -0.16 -7.70
N ARG A 3 -21.45 -0.90 -6.61
CA ARG A 3 -20.11 -1.41 -6.27
C ARG A 3 -19.79 -2.60 -7.16
N LEU A 4 -18.54 -2.71 -7.59
CA LEU A 4 -18.06 -3.85 -8.36
C LEU A 4 -17.40 -4.83 -7.38
N SER A 5 -18.14 -5.87 -6.99
CA SER A 5 -17.71 -6.87 -6.00
C SER A 5 -16.33 -7.47 -6.32
N THR A 6 -16.04 -7.71 -7.60
CA THR A 6 -14.74 -8.26 -8.03
C THR A 6 -13.56 -7.34 -7.70
N ILE A 7 -13.73 -6.01 -7.83
CA ILE A 7 -12.67 -5.03 -7.52
C ILE A 7 -12.47 -4.91 -6.02
N ASP A 8 -13.57 -4.92 -5.26
CA ASP A 8 -13.51 -4.84 -3.80
C ASP A 8 -12.86 -6.11 -3.20
N PHE A 9 -13.19 -7.31 -3.73
CA PHE A 9 -12.59 -8.58 -3.31
C PHE A 9 -11.08 -8.64 -3.60
N THR A 10 -10.68 -8.30 -4.83
CA THR A 10 -9.27 -8.31 -5.24
C THR A 10 -8.44 -7.29 -4.44
N ARG A 11 -8.98 -6.10 -4.17
CA ARG A 11 -8.34 -5.12 -3.29
C ARG A 11 -8.16 -5.65 -1.86
N GLY A 12 -9.19 -6.32 -1.32
CA GLY A 12 -9.13 -6.91 0.03
C GLY A 12 -8.06 -7.99 0.14
N LEU A 13 -7.98 -8.90 -0.84
CA LEU A 13 -6.95 -9.93 -0.89
C LEU A 13 -5.53 -9.33 -0.93
N VAL A 14 -5.32 -8.33 -1.80
CA VAL A 14 -4.05 -7.62 -1.93
C VAL A 14 -3.67 -6.93 -0.62
N MET A 15 -4.60 -6.28 0.06
CA MET A 15 -4.34 -5.61 1.35
C MET A 15 -3.93 -6.59 2.45
N VAL A 16 -4.49 -7.80 2.49
CA VAL A 16 -4.08 -8.85 3.45
C VAL A 16 -2.65 -9.33 3.16
N ILE A 17 -2.32 -9.57 1.88
CA ILE A 17 -0.96 -9.95 1.47
C ILE A 17 0.04 -8.84 1.81
N MET A 18 -0.33 -7.57 1.62
CA MET A 18 0.48 -6.41 1.98
C MET A 18 0.77 -6.33 3.48
N ALA A 19 -0.24 -6.60 4.31
CA ALA A 19 -0.07 -6.62 5.76
C ALA A 19 0.90 -7.71 6.22
N LEU A 20 0.82 -8.90 5.60
CA LEU A 20 1.78 -9.99 5.85
C LEU A 20 3.22 -9.57 5.50
N ASP A 21 3.40 -8.85 4.39
CA ASP A 21 4.70 -8.33 3.97
C ASP A 21 5.29 -7.35 5.01
N HIS A 22 4.48 -6.39 5.45
CA HIS A 22 4.91 -5.39 6.43
C HIS A 22 5.17 -6.00 7.82
N VAL A 23 4.38 -6.97 8.26
CA VAL A 23 4.63 -7.68 9.53
C VAL A 23 5.96 -8.42 9.47
N ARG A 24 6.29 -9.05 8.33
CA ARG A 24 7.61 -9.66 8.13
C ARG A 24 8.70 -8.60 8.22
N ASP A 25 8.56 -7.47 7.54
CA ASP A 25 9.58 -6.41 7.51
C ASP A 25 9.81 -5.77 8.91
N LEU A 26 8.74 -5.60 9.69
CA LEU A 26 8.78 -4.96 11.01
C LEU A 26 9.20 -5.91 12.15
N MET A 27 8.94 -7.22 12.03
CA MET A 27 9.17 -8.18 13.13
C MET A 27 10.37 -9.10 12.91
N HIS A 28 10.85 -9.27 11.67
CA HIS A 28 11.95 -10.18 11.39
C HIS A 28 13.30 -9.50 11.67
N THR A 29 13.97 -9.94 12.74
CA THR A 29 15.22 -9.34 13.25
C THR A 29 16.40 -9.41 12.27
N THR A 30 16.37 -10.32 11.30
CA THR A 30 17.35 -10.44 10.21
C THR A 30 17.01 -9.66 8.94
N ALA A 31 15.86 -8.97 8.87
CA ALA A 31 15.48 -8.20 7.67
C ALA A 31 16.41 -7.01 7.38
N LEU A 32 17.10 -6.50 8.41
CA LEU A 32 18.09 -5.41 8.29
C LEU A 32 19.50 -5.89 7.93
N THR A 33 19.81 -7.18 8.07
CA THR A 33 21.17 -7.73 7.94
C THR A 33 21.35 -8.74 6.81
N GLN A 34 20.26 -9.29 6.28
CA GLN A 34 20.27 -10.26 5.19
C GLN A 34 19.44 -9.74 4.03
N ASP A 35 20.07 -9.66 2.86
CA ASP A 35 19.37 -9.27 1.64
C ASP A 35 18.46 -10.44 1.21
N PRO A 36 17.11 -10.29 1.21
CA PRO A 36 16.19 -11.38 0.89
C PRO A 36 16.22 -11.80 -0.59
N THR A 37 17.07 -11.16 -1.41
CA THR A 37 17.38 -11.56 -2.78
C THR A 37 18.71 -12.32 -2.91
N ASP A 38 19.48 -12.47 -1.84
CA ASP A 38 20.74 -13.20 -1.88
C ASP A 38 20.47 -14.71 -1.86
N LEU A 39 20.71 -15.37 -2.99
CA LEU A 39 20.41 -16.79 -3.21
C LEU A 39 21.31 -17.71 -2.38
N ASP A 40 22.42 -17.19 -1.85
CA ASP A 40 23.37 -17.95 -1.02
C ASP A 40 22.94 -18.06 0.45
N THR A 41 22.09 -17.16 0.96
CA THR A 41 21.72 -17.14 2.39
C THR A 41 20.21 -17.25 2.65
N THR A 42 19.38 -17.19 1.59
CA THR A 42 17.92 -17.20 1.74
C THR A 42 17.32 -18.60 1.71
N THR A 43 16.25 -18.79 2.49
CA THR A 43 15.42 -20.00 2.40
C THR A 43 14.35 -19.80 1.32
N LEU A 44 14.01 -20.87 0.59
CA LEU A 44 13.03 -20.85 -0.50
C LEU A 44 11.70 -20.18 -0.09
N GLY A 45 11.26 -20.38 1.16
CA GLY A 45 10.06 -19.77 1.71
C GLY A 45 10.14 -18.24 1.81
N LEU A 46 11.27 -17.69 2.25
CA LEU A 46 11.49 -16.24 2.35
C LEU A 46 11.49 -15.57 0.97
N PHE A 47 12.18 -16.19 -0.01
CA PHE A 47 12.17 -15.71 -1.39
C PHE A 47 10.77 -15.68 -1.99
N LEU A 48 10.00 -16.77 -1.83
CA LEU A 48 8.62 -16.85 -2.34
C LEU A 48 7.70 -15.79 -1.71
N THR A 49 7.85 -15.49 -0.40
CA THR A 49 7.05 -14.44 0.23
C THR A 49 7.35 -13.06 -0.36
N ARG A 50 8.63 -12.72 -0.61
CA ARG A 50 9.06 -11.46 -1.24
C ARG A 50 8.59 -11.36 -2.68
N TRP A 51 8.65 -12.46 -3.43
CA TRP A 51 8.22 -12.51 -4.82
C TRP A 51 6.72 -12.25 -4.97
N ILE A 52 5.89 -12.87 -4.11
CA ILE A 52 4.44 -12.67 -4.13
C ILE A 52 4.08 -11.23 -3.72
N THR A 53 4.75 -10.68 -2.70
CA THR A 53 4.42 -9.35 -2.18
C THR A 53 4.91 -8.23 -3.08
N HIS A 54 5.93 -8.45 -3.91
CA HIS A 54 6.35 -7.50 -4.95
C HIS A 54 5.23 -7.18 -5.96
N LEU A 55 4.31 -8.12 -6.20
CA LEU A 55 3.16 -7.91 -7.08
C LEU A 55 2.03 -7.13 -6.39
N CYS A 56 2.07 -7.00 -5.07
CA CYS A 56 1.03 -6.32 -4.28
C CYS A 56 0.97 -4.82 -4.60
N ALA A 57 2.12 -4.14 -4.61
CA ALA A 57 2.16 -2.70 -4.87
C ALA A 57 1.69 -2.32 -6.29
N PRO A 58 2.18 -2.96 -7.38
CA PRO A 58 1.67 -2.70 -8.73
C PRO A 58 0.17 -2.96 -8.87
N THR A 59 -0.31 -4.07 -8.29
CA THR A 59 -1.73 -4.45 -8.34
C THR A 59 -2.60 -3.43 -7.60
N PHE A 60 -2.17 -2.99 -6.41
CA PHE A 60 -2.89 -2.00 -5.62
C PHE A 60 -2.99 -0.64 -6.35
N VAL A 61 -1.88 -0.15 -6.91
CA VAL A 61 -1.86 1.11 -7.68
C VAL A 61 -2.74 0.99 -8.93
N PHE A 62 -2.68 -0.13 -9.65
CA PHE A 62 -3.52 -0.38 -10.81
C PHE A 62 -5.03 -0.39 -10.48
N LEU A 63 -5.43 -1.09 -9.42
CA LEU A 63 -6.83 -1.11 -8.96
C LEU A 63 -7.30 0.26 -8.47
N SER A 64 -6.43 1.00 -7.78
CA SER A 64 -6.71 2.38 -7.35
C SER A 64 -6.99 3.28 -8.56
N GLY A 65 -6.12 3.25 -9.57
CA GLY A 65 -6.29 3.99 -10.83
C GLY A 65 -7.54 3.58 -11.60
N THR A 66 -7.81 2.28 -11.71
CA THR A 66 -9.02 1.75 -12.36
C THR A 66 -10.29 2.23 -11.65
N SER A 67 -10.29 2.24 -10.31
CA SER A 67 -11.42 2.74 -9.52
C SER A 67 -11.66 4.25 -9.70
N ALA A 68 -10.58 5.03 -9.80
CA ALA A 68 -10.67 6.46 -10.11
C ALA A 68 -11.23 6.71 -11.51
N TYR A 69 -10.76 5.98 -12.52
CA TYR A 69 -11.25 6.07 -13.89
C TYR A 69 -12.76 5.73 -13.97
N LEU A 70 -13.18 4.64 -13.35
CA LEU A 70 -14.60 4.26 -13.30
C LEU A 70 -15.45 5.28 -12.53
N SER A 71 -14.91 5.92 -11.50
CA SER A 71 -15.59 6.99 -10.76
C SER A 71 -15.79 8.22 -11.63
N VAL A 72 -14.80 8.62 -12.44
CA VAL A 72 -14.90 9.76 -13.36
C VAL A 72 -15.86 9.45 -14.50
N LYS A 73 -15.79 8.26 -15.10
CA LYS A 73 -16.67 7.85 -16.21
C LYS A 73 -18.16 7.84 -15.82
N LYS A 74 -18.46 7.65 -14.54
CA LYS A 74 -19.82 7.51 -14.02
C LYS A 74 -20.41 8.81 -13.45
N GLY A 75 -19.59 9.83 -13.25
CA GLY A 75 -20.03 11.14 -12.79
C GLY A 75 -20.09 12.12 -13.96
N ASP A 76 -21.16 12.91 -14.06
CA ASP A 76 -21.31 13.90 -15.11
C ASP A 76 -20.38 15.12 -14.94
N ASP A 77 -19.79 15.31 -13.73
CA ASP A 77 -18.89 16.42 -13.44
C ASP A 77 -17.45 15.96 -13.10
N LEU A 78 -16.56 16.21 -14.07
CA LEU A 78 -15.10 16.04 -13.95
C LEU A 78 -14.50 16.93 -12.86
N THR A 79 -15.05 18.12 -12.64
CA THR A 79 -14.54 19.11 -11.69
C THR A 79 -14.79 18.65 -10.26
N ALA A 80 -16.00 18.16 -9.96
CA ALA A 80 -16.34 17.55 -8.69
C ALA A 80 -15.45 16.32 -8.40
N SER A 81 -15.27 15.43 -9.38
CA SER A 81 -14.43 14.23 -9.23
C SER A 81 -12.97 14.59 -8.91
N ARG A 82 -12.40 15.58 -9.60
CA ARG A 82 -11.02 16.04 -9.34
C ARG A 82 -10.87 16.68 -7.97
N ARG A 83 -11.84 17.47 -7.53
CA ARG A 83 -11.84 18.10 -6.20
C ARG A 83 -11.92 17.05 -5.10
N PHE A 84 -12.75 16.02 -5.29
CA PHE A 84 -12.88 14.89 -4.37
C PHE A 84 -11.59 14.07 -4.23
N LEU A 85 -10.93 13.73 -5.35
CA LEU A 85 -9.64 13.03 -5.30
C LEU A 85 -8.57 13.88 -4.60
N ARG A 86 -8.53 15.18 -4.88
CA ARG A 86 -7.55 16.09 -4.28
C ARG A 86 -7.74 16.25 -2.78
N SER A 87 -8.96 16.46 -2.30
CA SER A 87 -9.24 16.61 -0.87
C SER A 87 -8.92 15.34 -0.10
N ARG A 88 -9.24 14.17 -0.66
CA ARG A 88 -8.88 12.88 -0.06
C ARG A 88 -7.39 12.63 -0.06
N GLY A 89 -6.71 12.90 -1.18
CA GLY A 89 -5.25 12.75 -1.27
C GLY A 89 -4.53 13.62 -0.23
N LEU A 90 -4.95 14.88 -0.07
CA LEU A 90 -4.38 15.78 0.93
C LEU A 90 -4.62 15.28 2.36
N TRP A 91 -5.82 14.75 2.64
CA TRP A 91 -6.12 14.11 3.93
C TRP A 91 -5.22 12.90 4.20
N LEU A 92 -5.01 12.04 3.21
CA LEU A 92 -4.13 10.87 3.35
C LEU A 92 -2.67 11.28 3.59
N ILE A 93 -2.18 12.30 2.89
CA ILE A 93 -0.83 12.84 3.10
C ILE A 93 -0.68 13.36 4.54
N LEU A 94 -1.65 14.13 5.04
CA LEU A 94 -1.62 14.64 6.41
C LEU A 94 -1.63 13.48 7.43
N LEU A 95 -2.46 12.47 7.20
CA LEU A 95 -2.60 11.32 8.08
C LEU A 95 -1.34 10.44 8.08
N GLU A 96 -0.67 10.31 6.94
CA GLU A 96 0.65 9.68 6.81
C GLU A 96 1.68 10.38 7.69
N PHE A 97 1.80 11.70 7.54
CA PHE A 97 2.78 12.48 8.29
C PHE A 97 2.51 12.48 9.79
N THR A 98 1.25 12.57 10.21
CA THR A 98 0.89 12.73 11.62
C THR A 98 0.68 11.39 12.32
N LEU A 99 -0.28 10.59 11.86
CA LEU A 99 -0.77 9.41 12.59
C LEU A 99 0.07 8.18 12.30
N ILE A 100 0.41 7.93 11.03
CA ILE A 100 1.15 6.71 10.64
C ILE A 100 2.61 6.81 11.09
N ASN A 101 3.26 7.96 10.86
CA ASN A 101 4.62 8.19 11.33
C ASN A 101 4.72 8.07 12.87
N PHE A 102 3.78 8.69 13.60
CA PHE A 102 3.71 8.61 15.06
C PHE A 102 3.40 7.18 15.55
N ALA A 103 2.46 6.47 14.93
CA ALA A 103 2.04 5.14 15.38
C ALA A 103 3.10 4.06 15.14
N LEU A 104 3.89 4.16 14.06
CA LEU A 104 4.89 3.16 13.72
C LEU A 104 6.25 3.43 14.37
N TRP A 105 6.69 4.69 14.41
CA TRP A 105 8.04 5.03 14.86
C TRP A 105 8.08 5.67 16.25
N PHE A 106 6.94 6.06 16.83
CA PHE A 106 6.85 6.85 18.07
C PHE A 106 7.80 8.07 18.08
N ASP A 107 8.15 8.58 16.90
CA ASP A 107 9.06 9.70 16.73
C ASP A 107 8.25 11.00 16.69
N LEU A 108 8.37 11.81 17.74
CA LEU A 108 7.73 13.14 17.82
C LEU A 108 8.35 14.16 16.84
N GLN A 109 9.49 13.83 16.24
CA GLN A 109 10.26 14.74 15.40
C GLN A 109 9.97 14.60 13.90
N PHE A 110 9.11 13.67 13.50
CA PHE A 110 8.75 13.40 12.09
C PHE A 110 9.98 13.33 11.20
N ARG A 111 11.02 12.62 11.64
CA ARG A 111 12.30 12.58 10.93
C ARG A 111 12.13 11.76 9.64
N LEU A 112 11.79 12.46 8.55
CA LEU A 112 11.42 11.93 7.24
C LEU A 112 12.56 11.35 6.39
N LEU A 113 13.78 11.30 6.92
CA LEU A 113 14.98 10.90 6.21
C LEU A 113 15.87 10.10 7.15
N VAL A 114 15.91 8.79 6.93
CA VAL A 114 17.17 8.04 7.04
C VAL A 114 17.75 7.96 5.65
#